data_AF-A0A3D6B8P3-F1
#
_entry.id   AF-A0A3D6B8P3-F1
#
_cell.length_a   1.000
_cell.length_b   1.000
_cell.length_c   1.000
_cell.angle_alpha   90.00
_cell.angle_beta   90.00
_cell.angle_gamma   90.00
#
_symmetry.space_group_name_H-M   'P 1'
#
loop_
_entity.id
_entity.type
_entity.pdbx_description
1 polymer ?
#
loop_
_entity_poly.entity_id
_entity_poly.type
_entity_poly.pdbx_seq_one_letter_code
_entity_poly.pdbx_strand_id
1 'polypeptide(L)' 'MSIIKIKHYGAKVNNKSNSLRDPVCGKKINPNKAYAKVKYGKETYFLCCPLCQAEFEKDPKKFINNLSK' A
#
# COMPACT_ATOMS: atom_id res chain seq x y z
N MET A 1 -2.10 -8.19 -31.54
CA MET A 1 -1.79 -8.73 -30.20
C MET A 1 -1.74 -7.59 -29.19
N SER A 2 -2.52 -7.67 -28.11
CA SER A 2 -2.59 -6.64 -27.07
C SER A 2 -1.28 -6.53 -26.29
N ILE A 3 -0.51 -5.47 -26.55
CA ILE A 3 0.66 -5.12 -25.74
C ILE A 3 0.16 -4.22 -24.62
N ILE A 4 -0.30 -4.83 -23.52
CA ILE A 4 -0.67 -4.09 -22.32
C ILE A 4 0.63 -3.47 -21.79
N LYS A 5 0.78 -2.15 -21.98
CA LYS A 5 1.86 -1.33 -21.45
C LYS A 5 2.07 -1.65 -19.97
N ILE A 6 3.15 -2.36 -19.69
CA ILE A 6 3.68 -2.55 -18.34
C ILE A 6 4.01 -1.15 -17.84
N LYS A 7 3.21 -0.64 -16.90
CA LYS A 7 3.47 0.63 -16.23
C LYS A 7 4.73 0.45 -15.39
N HIS A 8 5.88 0.83 -15.94
CA HIS A 8 7.10 1.03 -15.16
C HIS A 8 6.91 2.25 -14.23
N TYR A 9 6.48 2.00 -13.00
CA TYR A 9 6.50 2.99 -11.93
C TYR A 9 7.94 3.15 -11.38
N GLY A 10 8.78 3.82 -12.18
CA GLY A 10 10.12 4.27 -11.80
C GLY A 10 10.05 5.58 -10.99
N ALA A 11 10.57 5.54 -9.77
CA ALA A 11 10.46 6.60 -8.77
C ALA A 11 11.63 7.60 -8.79
N LYS A 12 11.35 8.81 -8.31
CA LYS A 12 12.27 9.56 -7.44
C LYS A 12 11.48 10.04 -6.24
N VAL A 13 11.87 9.60 -5.03
CA VAL A 13 11.32 10.14 -3.79
C VAL A 13 12.45 10.62 -2.91
N ASN A 14 12.49 11.92 -2.69
CA ASN A 14 13.47 12.58 -1.88
C ASN A 14 13.03 12.52 -0.41
N ASN A 15 13.67 11.62 0.32
CA ASN A 15 14.16 11.78 1.69
C ASN A 15 13.21 12.37 2.77
N LYS A 16 12.37 11.50 3.35
CA LYS A 16 12.03 11.42 4.79
C LYS A 16 11.19 10.16 5.03
N SER A 17 11.86 9.01 5.09
CA SER A 17 11.21 7.70 4.98
C SER A 17 10.66 7.19 6.32
N ASN A 18 9.46 7.64 6.69
CA ASN A 18 8.52 6.72 7.35
C ASN A 18 8.16 5.66 6.30
N SER A 19 8.92 4.57 6.27
CA SER A 19 8.63 3.42 5.41
C SER A 19 7.24 2.92 5.79
N LEU A 20 6.24 3.19 4.97
CA LEU A 20 4.89 2.66 5.19
C LEU A 20 4.97 1.15 5.06
N ARG A 21 4.42 0.43 6.03
CA ARG A 21 4.28 -1.02 5.95
C ARG A 21 2.89 -1.32 5.41
N ASP A 22 2.84 -2.22 4.42
CA ASP A 22 1.58 -2.80 4.00
C ASP A 22 0.97 -3.52 5.21
N PRO A 23 -0.26 -3.19 5.62
CA PRO A 23 -0.85 -3.70 6.84
C PRO A 23 -1.31 -5.17 6.71
N VAL A 24 -1.41 -5.69 5.48
CA VAL A 24 -1.79 -7.07 5.19
C VAL A 24 -0.57 -7.97 5.20
N CYS A 25 0.47 -7.64 4.43
CA CYS A 25 1.64 -8.50 4.25
C CYS A 25 2.88 -8.06 5.07
N GLY A 26 2.85 -6.88 5.69
CA GLY A 26 3.95 -6.35 6.51
C GLY A 26 5.17 -5.85 5.72
N LYS A 27 5.14 -5.91 4.38
CA LYS A 27 6.24 -5.42 3.54
C LYS A 27 6.37 -3.91 3.61
N LYS A 28 7.61 -3.42 3.65
CA LYS A 28 7.91 -2.00 3.45
C LYS A 28 7.56 -1.63 2.01
N ILE A 29 6.68 -0.64 1.88
CA ILE A 29 6.26 -0.06 0.63
C ILE A 29 6.65 1.41 0.60
N ASN A 30 7.02 1.84 -0.59
CA ASN A 30 7.19 3.26 -0.83
C ASN A 30 5.81 3.84 -1.16
N PRO A 31 5.31 4.86 -0.46
CA PRO A 31 4.01 5.47 -0.76
C PRO A 31 3.88 5.92 -2.22
N ASN A 32 4.98 6.30 -2.85
CA ASN A 32 5.01 6.76 -4.25
C ASN A 32 5.01 5.61 -5.26
N LYS A 33 5.24 4.38 -4.79
CA LYS A 33 5.13 3.15 -5.58
C LYS A 33 3.99 2.26 -5.10
N ALA A 34 3.13 2.74 -4.19
CA ALA A 34 2.02 1.96 -3.71
C ALA A 34 1.07 1.65 -4.88
N TYR A 35 0.58 0.42 -4.92
CA TYR A 35 -0.38 0.01 -5.93
C TYR A 35 -1.72 0.71 -5.69
N ALA A 36 -2.17 0.72 -4.44
CA ALA A 36 -3.40 1.35 -4.03
C ALA A 36 -3.23 2.10 -2.70
N LYS A 37 -4.11 3.08 -2.48
CA LYS A 37 -4.21 3.85 -1.23
C LYS A 37 -5.66 3.84 -0.76
N VAL A 38 -5.89 3.39 0.46
CA VAL A 38 -7.20 3.28 1.08
C VAL A 38 -7.25 4.23 2.27
N LYS A 39 -8.26 5.09 2.31
CA LYS A 39 -8.46 6.00 3.44
C LYS A 39 -9.39 5.32 4.45
N TYR A 40 -8.91 5.12 5.67
CA TYR A 40 -9.71 4.55 6.75
C TYR A 40 -9.61 5.42 8.00
N GLY A 41 -10.74 6.00 8.40
CA GLY A 41 -10.78 7.00 9.46
C GLY A 41 -10.00 8.27 9.09
N LYS A 42 -9.04 8.64 9.95
CA LYS A 42 -8.15 9.80 9.74
C LYS A 42 -6.82 9.42 9.09
N GLU A 43 -6.57 8.13 8.86
CA GLU A 43 -5.32 7.62 8.31
C GLU A 43 -5.48 7.15 6.86
N THR A 44 -4.37 7.15 6.13
CA THR A 44 -4.29 6.61 4.76
C THR A 44 -3.34 5.43 4.75
N TYR A 45 -3.87 4.27 4.39
CA TYR A 45 -3.14 3.02 4.28
C TYR A 45 -2.74 2.78 2.83
N PHE A 46 -1.54 2.26 2.64
CA PHE A 46 -0.97 1.99 1.33
C PHE A 46 -0.84 0.48 1.16
N LEU A 47 -1.16 0.01 -0.04
CA LEU A 47 -1.27 -1.41 -0.35
C LEU A 47 -0.31 -1.73 -1.50
N CYS A 48 0.45 -2.81 -1.36
CA CYS A 48 1.46 -3.20 -2.33
C CYS A 48 0.86 -3.93 -3.53
N CYS A 49 -0.34 -4.49 -3.39
CA CYS A 49 -0.94 -5.38 -4.38
C CYS A 49 -2.48 -5.31 -4.37
N PRO A 50 -3.16 -5.67 -5.48
CA PRO A 50 -4.62 -5.71 -5.53
C PRO A 50 -5.22 -6.73 -4.55
N LEU A 51 -4.53 -7.86 -4.32
CA LEU A 51 -4.95 -8.84 -3.32
C LEU A 51 -4.93 -8.24 -1.90
N CYS A 52 -3.86 -7.51 -1.58
CA CYS A 52 -3.67 -6.81 -0.32
C CYS A 52 -4.79 -5.78 -0.12
N GLN A 53 -5.16 -5.05 -1.18
CA GLN A 53 -6.30 -4.14 -1.15
C GLN A 53 -7.60 -4.87 -0.83
N ALA A 54 -7.90 -5.96 -1.54
CA ALA A 54 -9.12 -6.72 -1.32
C ALA A 54 -9.21 -7.33 0.08
N GLU A 55 -8.09 -7.84 0.63
CA GLU A 55 -8.05 -8.32 2.02
C GLU A 55 -8.25 -7.19 3.02
N PHE A 56 -7.59 -6.05 2.81
CA PHE A 56 -7.75 -4.89 3.66
C PHE A 56 -9.17 -4.32 3.62
N GLU A 57 -9.83 -4.29 2.46
CA GLU A 57 -11.22 -3.85 2.32
C GLU A 57 -12.21 -4.81 2.97
N LYS A 58 -11.90 -6.11 3.03
CA LYS A 58 -12.73 -7.11 3.72
C LYS A 58 -12.73 -6.91 5.23
N ASP A 59 -11.56 -6.66 5.83
CA ASP A 59 -11.45 -6.47 7.28
C ASP A 59 -10.34 -5.46 7.66
N PRO A 60 -10.59 -4.15 7.45
CA PRO A 60 -9.56 -3.13 7.69
C PRO A 60 -9.20 -3.02 9.18
N LYS A 61 -10.17 -3.23 10.08
CA LYS A 61 -9.95 -3.12 11.54
C LYS A 61 -8.90 -4.11 12.03
N LYS A 62 -8.93 -5.35 11.53
CA LYS A 62 -7.97 -6.39 11.89
C LYS A 62 -6.53 -6.01 11.57
N PHE A 63 -6.31 -5.38 10.41
CA PHE A 63 -4.96 -5.01 9.96
C PHE A 63 -4.47 -3.70 10.59
N ILE A 64 -5.37 -2.75 10.87
CA ILE A 64 -5.03 -1.47 11.51
C ILE A 64 -4.57 -1.67 12.94
N ASN A 65 -5.23 -2.56 13.69
CA ASN A 65 -4.86 -2.84 15.07
C ASN A 65 -3.45 -3.46 15.20
N ASN A 66 -2.92 -4.02 14.12
CA ASN A 66 -1.59 -4.63 14.08
C ASN A 66 -0.47 -3.64 13.68
N LEU A 67 -0.84 -2.40 13.30
CA LEU A 67 0.12 -1.34 12.92
C LEU A 67 0.51 -0.44 14.09
N SER A 68 -0.24 -0.45 15.19
CA SER A 68 -0.10 0.48 16.32
C SER A 68 0.81 -0.01 17.45
N LYS A 69 1.75 -0.93 17.20
CA LYS A 69 2.64 -1.50 18.23
C LYS A 69 4.11 -1.26 17.94
#